data_AF-A0A3D5D021-F1
#
_entry.id   AF-A0A3D5D021-F1
#
_cell.length_a   1.000
_cell.length_b   1.000
_cell.length_c   1.000
_cell.angle_alpha   90.00
_cell.angle_beta   90.00
_cell.angle_gamma   90.00
#
_symmetry.space_group_name_H-M   'P 1'
#
loop_
_entity.id
_entity.type
_entity.pdbx_description
1 polymer ?
#
loop_
_entity_poly.entity_id
_entity_poly.type
_entity_poly.pdbx_seq_one_letter_code
_entity_poly.pdbx_strand_id
1 'polypeptide(L)'
;MSDMQVLGRESNVSAAQNRVLRNTYALLGLSMVPTVIGAYVGMQMNFGFMAAHPFMFAIGFMAVMFGMFKLIAVNQNSGVGVWLLLAMTFVFGVMLGPILQFALHLRNGAEIVGLAAAGTGITFLSLAAIGSSPARDFSGMGKFLMIGLILAIVAGLANMFFQIPALSLA
;
A
#
# COMPACT_ATOMS: atom_id res chain seq x y z
N MET A 1 -19.60 12.35 -42.11
CA MET A 1 -20.48 12.03 -40.96
C MET A 1 -19.89 10.93 -40.07
N SER A 2 -19.22 9.93 -40.64
CA SER A 2 -18.44 8.90 -39.94
C SER A 2 -17.31 9.45 -39.06
N ASP A 3 -16.53 10.43 -39.55
CA ASP A 3 -15.40 11.01 -38.78
C ASP A 3 -15.83 11.78 -37.52
N MET A 4 -17.00 12.44 -37.53
CA MET A 4 -17.53 13.09 -36.32
C MET A 4 -17.92 12.09 -35.23
N GLN A 5 -18.34 10.88 -35.61
CA GLN A 5 -18.71 9.83 -34.66
C GLN A 5 -17.48 9.17 -34.04
N VAL A 6 -16.36 9.10 -34.77
CA VAL A 6 -15.06 8.61 -34.28
C VAL A 6 -14.45 9.60 -33.28
N LEU A 7 -14.42 10.90 -33.60
CA LEU A 7 -13.91 11.95 -32.70
C LEU A 7 -14.74 12.07 -31.40
N GLY A 8 -16.06 11.88 -31.49
CA GLY A 8 -16.93 11.81 -30.32
C GLY A 8 -16.65 10.57 -29.44
N ARG A 9 -16.24 9.45 -30.03
CA ARG A 9 -15.93 8.22 -29.27
C ARG A 9 -14.58 8.34 -28.55
N GLU A 10 -13.56 8.91 -29.20
CA GLU A 10 -12.22 9.10 -28.62
C GLU A 10 -12.21 10.09 -27.43
N SER A 11 -12.99 11.17 -27.52
CA SER A 11 -13.16 12.13 -26.42
C SER A 11 -13.88 11.52 -25.22
N ASN A 12 -14.91 10.70 -25.45
CA ASN A 12 -15.63 10.00 -24.38
C ASN A 12 -14.76 8.93 -23.68
N VAL A 13 -13.93 8.20 -24.43
CA VAL A 13 -12.99 7.21 -23.85
C VAL A 13 -11.93 7.88 -22.99
N SER A 14 -11.34 8.99 -23.46
CA SER A 14 -10.32 9.75 -22.72
C SER A 14 -10.88 10.36 -21.43
N ALA A 15 -12.10 10.90 -21.48
CA ALA A 15 -12.77 11.45 -20.30
C ALA A 15 -13.11 10.37 -19.25
N ALA A 16 -13.56 9.19 -19.71
CA ALA A 16 -13.84 8.05 -18.83
C ALA A 16 -12.56 7.51 -18.17
N GLN A 17 -11.46 7.38 -18.92
CA GLN A 17 -10.17 6.93 -18.40
C GLN A 17 -9.64 7.88 -17.31
N ASN A 18 -9.66 9.19 -17.58
CA ASN A 18 -9.19 10.19 -16.62
C ASN A 18 -10.04 10.21 -15.33
N ARG A 19 -11.35 9.94 -15.44
CA ARG A 19 -12.25 9.81 -14.29
C ARG A 19 -11.88 8.62 -13.39
N VAL A 20 -11.60 7.46 -13.98
CA VAL A 20 -11.19 6.27 -13.22
C VAL A 20 -9.86 6.51 -12.52
N LEU A 21 -8.87 7.06 -13.24
CA LEU A 21 -7.56 7.39 -12.65
C LEU A 21 -7.71 8.33 -11.46
N ARG A 22 -8.43 9.45 -11.62
CA ARG A 22 -8.64 10.40 -10.53
C ARG A 22 -9.34 9.76 -9.32
N ASN A 23 -10.35 8.91 -9.56
CA ASN A 23 -11.04 8.21 -8.49
C ASN A 23 -10.14 7.19 -7.79
N THR A 24 -9.32 6.45 -8.53
CA THR A 24 -8.34 5.51 -7.96
C THR A 24 -7.30 6.23 -7.12
N TYR A 25 -6.71 7.32 -7.63
CA TYR A 25 -5.74 8.11 -6.87
C TYR A 25 -6.38 8.79 -5.65
N ALA A 26 -7.63 9.27 -5.78
CA ALA A 26 -8.36 9.85 -4.65
C ALA A 26 -8.65 8.81 -3.56
N LEU A 27 -9.09 7.60 -3.93
CA LEU A 27 -9.32 6.51 -2.97
C LEU A 27 -8.03 6.02 -2.34
N LEU A 28 -6.93 5.98 -3.11
CA LEU A 28 -5.62 5.60 -2.59
C LEU A 28 -5.10 6.63 -1.58
N GLY A 29 -5.18 7.93 -1.90
CA GLY A 29 -4.86 8.99 -0.95
C GLY A 29 -5.76 8.96 0.30
N LEU A 30 -7.06 8.75 0.11
CA LEU A 30 -8.02 8.64 1.21
C LEU A 30 -7.70 7.44 2.13
N SER A 31 -7.18 6.34 1.58
CA SER A 31 -6.79 5.15 2.36
C SER A 31 -5.58 5.37 3.26
N MET A 32 -4.78 6.42 3.03
CA MET A 32 -3.64 6.78 3.89
C MET A 32 -4.09 7.42 5.22
N VAL A 33 -5.26 8.06 5.24
CA VAL A 33 -5.80 8.66 6.46
C VAL A 33 -6.08 7.60 7.54
N PRO A 34 -6.88 6.54 7.28
CA PRO A 34 -7.13 5.50 8.26
C PRO A 34 -5.88 4.70 8.63
N THR A 35 -4.89 4.53 7.74
CA THR A 35 -3.65 3.82 8.10
C THR A 35 -2.82 4.61 9.11
N VAL A 36 -2.69 5.93 8.94
CA VAL A 36 -1.98 6.80 9.90
C VAL A 36 -2.70 6.83 11.23
N ILE A 37 -4.04 6.96 11.23
CA ILE A 37 -4.84 6.93 12.47
C ILE A 37 -4.70 5.55 13.14
N GLY A 38 -4.80 4.47 12.37
CA GLY A 38 -4.65 3.10 12.85
C GLY A 38 -3.27 2.86 13.45
N ALA A 39 -2.20 3.34 12.81
CA ALA A 39 -0.84 3.27 13.31
C ALA A 39 -0.69 4.03 14.64
N TYR A 40 -1.27 5.23 14.74
CA TYR A 40 -1.26 6.01 15.98
C TYR A 40 -1.98 5.30 17.13
N VAL A 41 -3.16 4.75 16.86
CA VAL A 41 -3.92 3.94 17.84
C VAL A 41 -3.14 2.67 18.21
N GLY A 42 -2.57 1.98 17.22
CA GLY A 42 -1.76 0.78 17.39
C GLY A 42 -0.56 1.04 18.30
N MET A 43 0.14 2.17 18.14
CA MET A 43 1.27 2.52 19.00
C MET A 43 0.88 2.66 20.48
N GLN A 44 -0.36 3.04 20.80
CA GLN A 44 -0.85 3.15 22.18
C GLN A 44 -1.42 1.83 22.75
N MET A 45 -1.71 0.85 21.91
CA MET A 45 -2.23 -0.44 22.35
C MET A 45 -1.13 -1.31 22.96
N ASN A 46 -1.45 -2.02 24.05
CA ASN A 46 -0.55 -2.99 24.64
C ASN A 46 -0.66 -4.33 23.90
N PHE A 47 0.35 -4.67 23.10
CA PHE A 47 0.42 -5.94 22.37
C PHE A 47 1.03 -7.08 23.18
N GLY A 48 1.11 -6.98 24.50
CA GLY A 48 1.60 -8.06 25.38
C GLY A 48 0.83 -9.37 25.20
N PHE A 49 -0.47 -9.30 24.88
CA PHE A 49 -1.29 -10.47 24.54
C PHE A 49 -0.86 -11.14 23.22
N MET A 50 -0.39 -10.37 22.24
CA MET A 50 0.13 -10.90 20.97
C MET A 50 1.46 -11.64 21.17
N ALA A 51 2.33 -11.11 22.03
CA ALA A 51 3.58 -11.77 22.41
C ALA A 51 3.33 -13.04 23.24
N ALA A 52 2.29 -13.06 24.08
CA ALA A 52 1.94 -14.22 24.91
C ALA A 52 1.30 -15.37 24.11
N HIS A 53 0.44 -15.08 23.14
CA HIS A 53 -0.24 -16.09 22.32
C HIS A 53 -0.18 -15.77 20.81
N PRO A 54 1.00 -15.86 20.18
CA PRO A 54 1.19 -15.50 18.78
C PRO A 54 0.35 -16.35 17.81
N PHE A 55 0.15 -17.64 18.09
CA PHE A 55 -0.66 -18.52 17.25
C PHE A 55 -2.16 -18.19 17.31
N MET A 56 -2.70 -17.93 18.50
CA MET A 56 -4.11 -17.56 18.66
C MET A 56 -4.38 -16.21 18.00
N PHE A 57 -3.45 -15.27 18.16
CA PHE A 57 -3.50 -13.98 17.50
C PHE A 57 -3.45 -14.10 15.98
N ALA A 58 -2.52 -14.88 15.42
CA ALA A 58 -2.41 -15.08 13.99
C ALA A 58 -3.66 -15.71 13.38
N ILE A 59 -4.26 -16.72 14.04
CA ILE A 59 -5.51 -17.34 13.58
C ILE A 59 -6.68 -16.34 13.65
N GLY A 60 -6.81 -15.60 14.76
CA GLY A 60 -7.84 -14.57 14.92
C GLY A 60 -7.72 -13.46 13.87
N PHE A 61 -6.49 -13.00 13.63
CA PHE A 61 -6.20 -12.01 12.58
C PHE A 61 -6.56 -12.54 11.19
N MET A 62 -6.17 -13.76 10.86
CA MET A 62 -6.51 -14.40 9.58
C MET A 62 -8.02 -14.52 9.42
N ALA A 63 -8.75 -14.92 10.45
CA ALA A 63 -10.21 -15.01 10.42
C ALA A 63 -10.87 -13.63 10.17
N VAL A 64 -10.41 -12.59 10.85
CA VAL A 64 -10.88 -11.21 10.65
C VAL A 64 -10.55 -10.73 9.22
N MET A 65 -9.34 -10.99 8.74
CA MET A 65 -8.90 -10.60 7.40
C MET A 65 -9.68 -11.28 6.29
N PHE A 66 -9.83 -12.60 6.33
CA PHE A 66 -10.65 -13.33 5.36
C PHE A 66 -12.11 -12.90 5.43
N GLY A 67 -12.63 -12.62 6.63
CA GLY A 67 -13.96 -12.04 6.82
C GLY A 67 -14.10 -10.70 6.11
N MET A 68 -13.17 -9.76 6.34
CA MET A 68 -13.17 -8.44 5.69
C MET A 68 -13.00 -8.54 4.18
N PHE A 69 -12.11 -9.41 3.66
CA PHE A 69 -11.96 -9.62 2.23
C PHE A 69 -13.25 -10.10 1.58
N LYS A 70 -13.94 -11.07 2.20
CA LYS A 70 -15.24 -11.54 1.71
C LYS A 70 -16.29 -10.43 1.74
N LEU A 71 -16.35 -9.66 2.81
CA LEU A 71 -17.31 -8.56 2.94
C LEU A 71 -17.06 -7.46 1.89
N ILE A 72 -15.80 -7.08 1.67
CA ILE A 72 -15.42 -6.12 0.62
C ILE A 72 -15.76 -6.69 -0.76
N ALA A 73 -15.45 -7.95 -1.03
CA ALA A 73 -15.74 -8.59 -2.32
C ALA A 73 -17.25 -8.65 -2.62
N VAL A 74 -18.09 -8.84 -1.60
CA VAL A 74 -19.55 -8.81 -1.78
C VAL A 74 -20.06 -7.37 -1.97
N ASN A 75 -19.45 -6.38 -1.31
CA ASN A 75 -19.88 -4.98 -1.34
C ASN A 75 -19.09 -4.09 -2.31
N GLN A 76 -18.28 -4.67 -3.21
CA GLN A 76 -17.32 -3.96 -4.08
C GLN A 76 -17.97 -2.96 -5.05
N ASN A 77 -19.20 -3.21 -5.50
CA ASN A 77 -19.91 -2.33 -6.44
C ASN A 77 -20.76 -1.25 -5.74
N SER A 78 -20.63 -1.10 -4.42
CA SER A 78 -21.39 -0.14 -3.62
C SER A 78 -20.46 0.81 -2.86
N GLY A 79 -20.93 2.04 -2.58
CA GLY A 79 -20.21 2.99 -1.72
C GLY A 79 -19.93 2.44 -0.32
N VAL A 80 -20.69 1.44 0.13
CA VAL A 80 -20.43 0.68 1.37
C VAL A 80 -19.07 -0.05 1.30
N GLY A 81 -18.69 -0.59 0.14
CA GLY A 81 -17.40 -1.26 -0.05
C GLY A 81 -16.20 -0.34 0.17
N VAL A 82 -16.34 0.95 -0.15
CA VAL A 82 -15.29 1.96 0.13
C VAL A 82 -15.09 2.13 1.64
N TRP A 83 -16.16 2.22 2.42
CA TRP A 83 -16.07 2.30 3.88
C TRP A 83 -15.46 1.04 4.49
N LEU A 84 -15.83 -0.15 3.99
CA LEU A 84 -15.22 -1.40 4.44
C LEU A 84 -13.73 -1.48 4.11
N LEU A 85 -13.33 -0.98 2.93
CA LEU A 85 -11.94 -0.88 2.54
C LEU A 85 -11.15 0.06 3.46
N LEU A 86 -11.71 1.23 3.80
CA LEU A 86 -11.07 2.18 4.73
C LEU A 86 -10.97 1.61 6.16
N ALA A 87 -12.00 0.87 6.60
CA ALA A 87 -11.93 0.16 7.88
C ALA A 87 -10.86 -0.94 7.86
N MET A 88 -10.69 -1.64 6.74
CA MET A 88 -9.68 -2.69 6.58
C MET A 88 -8.26 -2.11 6.60
N THR A 89 -8.04 -0.98 5.91
CA THR A 89 -6.74 -0.31 5.97
C THR A 89 -6.45 0.27 7.35
N PHE A 90 -7.46 0.69 8.11
CA PHE A 90 -7.30 1.03 9.53
C PHE A 90 -6.79 -0.17 10.36
N VAL A 91 -7.39 -1.35 10.17
CA VAL A 91 -6.94 -2.58 10.87
C VAL A 91 -5.49 -2.90 10.53
N PHE A 92 -5.08 -2.75 9.27
CA PHE A 92 -3.66 -2.87 8.90
C PHE A 92 -2.77 -1.82 9.57
N GLY A 93 -3.23 -0.58 9.69
CA GLY A 93 -2.52 0.46 10.44
C GLY A 93 -2.29 0.07 11.90
N VAL A 94 -3.32 -0.43 12.59
CA VAL A 94 -3.20 -0.90 13.98
C VAL A 94 -2.20 -2.05 14.09
N MET A 95 -2.15 -2.95 13.10
CA MET A 95 -1.20 -4.05 13.04
C MET A 95 0.25 -3.64 12.81
N LEU A 96 0.52 -2.42 12.34
CA LEU A 96 1.88 -1.88 12.34
C LEU A 96 2.35 -1.51 13.74
N GLY A 97 1.43 -1.38 14.71
CA GLY A 97 1.72 -0.97 16.08
C GLY A 97 2.91 -1.69 16.73
N PRO A 98 3.01 -3.03 16.75
CA PRO A 98 4.14 -3.74 17.36
C PRO A 98 5.49 -3.42 16.69
N ILE A 99 5.50 -3.28 15.36
CA ILE A 99 6.71 -2.97 14.58
C ILE A 99 7.13 -1.52 14.84
N LEU A 100 6.17 -0.60 14.87
CA LEU A 100 6.40 0.80 15.20
C LEU A 100 6.89 0.95 16.63
N GLN A 101 6.28 0.25 17.60
CA GLN A 101 6.75 0.23 18.97
C GLN A 101 8.20 -0.25 19.05
N PHE A 102 8.57 -1.33 18.36
CA PHE A 102 9.97 -1.77 18.29
C PHE A 102 10.89 -0.68 17.74
N ALA A 103 10.52 -0.03 16.63
CA ALA A 103 11.30 1.07 16.06
C ALA A 103 11.40 2.28 17.02
N LEU A 104 10.35 2.57 17.79
CA LEU A 104 10.32 3.65 18.78
C LEU A 104 11.21 3.41 20.01
N HIS A 105 11.56 2.16 20.32
CA HIS A 105 12.52 1.84 21.38
C HIS A 105 13.98 2.18 21.00
N LEU A 106 14.24 2.51 19.73
CA LEU A 106 15.53 3.02 19.28
C LEU A 106 15.73 4.48 19.74
N ARG A 107 16.98 4.90 19.95
CA ARG A 107 17.34 6.25 20.46
C ARG A 107 16.69 7.42 19.70
N ASN A 108 16.46 7.26 18.40
CA ASN A 108 15.81 8.26 17.52
C ASN A 108 14.57 7.67 16.82
N GLY A 109 13.88 6.72 17.45
CA GLY A 109 12.85 5.92 16.79
C GLY A 109 11.73 6.73 16.11
N ALA A 110 11.23 7.79 16.76
CA ALA A 110 10.18 8.64 16.21
C ALA A 110 10.66 9.42 14.97
N GLU A 111 11.91 9.89 14.99
CA GLU A 111 12.53 10.59 13.86
C GLU A 111 12.78 9.62 12.69
N ILE A 112 13.27 8.41 12.96
CA ILE A 112 13.49 7.38 11.94
C ILE A 112 12.17 7.00 11.26
N VAL A 113 11.13 6.74 12.03
CA VAL A 113 9.79 6.41 11.51
C VAL A 113 9.22 7.58 10.71
N GLY A 114 9.30 8.80 11.26
CA GLY A 114 8.81 10.00 10.59
C GLY A 114 9.53 10.27 9.26
N LEU A 115 10.85 10.12 9.23
CA LEU A 115 11.68 10.34 8.05
C LEU A 115 11.48 9.24 7.00
N ALA A 116 11.30 7.98 7.42
CA ALA A 116 10.95 6.88 6.52
C ALA A 116 9.54 7.06 5.93
N ALA A 117 8.55 7.43 6.74
CA ALA A 117 7.18 7.67 6.28
C ALA A 117 7.11 8.90 5.34
N ALA A 118 7.79 9.99 5.68
CA ALA A 118 7.87 11.16 4.82
C ALA A 118 8.61 10.86 3.51
N GLY A 119 9.75 10.15 3.56
CA GLY A 119 10.51 9.77 2.39
C GLY A 119 9.72 8.87 1.44
N THR A 120 8.98 7.88 1.97
CA THR A 120 8.11 7.01 1.17
C THR A 120 6.91 7.77 0.60
N GLY A 121 6.29 8.65 1.38
CA GLY A 121 5.19 9.50 0.91
C GLY A 121 5.61 10.45 -0.22
N ILE A 122 6.75 11.12 -0.07
CA ILE A 122 7.30 12.03 -1.09
C ILE A 122 7.67 11.28 -2.36
N THR A 123 8.36 10.15 -2.25
CA THR A 123 8.75 9.35 -3.43
C THR A 123 7.51 8.79 -4.13
N PHE A 124 6.53 8.28 -3.39
CA PHE A 124 5.27 7.79 -3.94
C PHE A 124 4.49 8.90 -4.68
N LEU A 125 4.31 10.06 -4.06
CA LEU A 125 3.60 11.18 -4.69
C LEU A 125 4.34 11.70 -5.93
N SER A 126 5.67 11.77 -5.88
CA SER A 126 6.49 12.19 -7.02
C SER A 126 6.35 11.22 -8.19
N LEU A 127 6.45 9.91 -7.93
CA LEU A 127 6.30 8.88 -8.95
C LEU A 127 4.86 8.78 -9.47
N ALA A 128 3.86 8.95 -8.61
CA ALA A 128 2.45 8.98 -9.01
C ALA A 128 2.16 10.17 -9.94
N ALA A 129 2.71 11.35 -9.63
CA ALA A 129 2.59 12.52 -10.50
C ALA A 129 3.23 12.28 -11.87
N ILE A 130 4.46 11.75 -11.90
CA ILE A 130 5.18 11.45 -13.14
C ILE A 130 4.46 10.35 -13.94
N GLY A 131 4.03 9.27 -13.27
CA GLY A 131 3.37 8.12 -13.87
C GLY A 131 1.95 8.40 -14.37
N SER A 132 1.28 9.40 -13.82
CA SER A 132 -0.03 9.87 -14.32
C SER A 132 0.06 10.69 -15.61
N SER A 133 1.27 11.07 -16.05
CA SER A 133 1.46 11.86 -17.25
C SER A 133 1.26 10.99 -18.51
N PRO A 134 0.27 11.29 -19.37
CA PRO A 134 0.02 10.54 -20.60
C PRO A 134 1.13 10.69 -21.65
N ALA A 135 2.09 11.61 -21.44
CA ALA A 135 3.19 11.86 -22.36
C ALA A 135 4.38 10.89 -22.21
N ARG A 136 4.35 9.99 -21.20
CA ARG A 136 5.43 9.03 -20.94
C ARG A 136 4.92 7.59 -21.14
N ASP A 137 5.49 6.89 -22.12
CA ASP A 137 5.23 5.47 -22.33
C ASP A 137 6.17 4.62 -21.47
N PHE A 138 5.59 3.85 -20.54
CA PHE A 138 6.32 2.93 -19.63
C PHE A 138 6.27 1.47 -20.09
N SER A 139 5.66 1.17 -21.24
CA SER A 139 5.50 -0.19 -21.77
C SER A 139 6.84 -0.95 -21.90
N GLY A 140 7.93 -0.22 -22.21
CA GLY A 140 9.28 -0.79 -22.31
C GLY A 140 9.93 -1.17 -20.97
N MET A 141 9.47 -0.62 -19.83
CA MET A 141 10.08 -0.88 -18.52
C MET A 141 9.68 -2.22 -17.91
N GLY A 142 8.62 -2.87 -18.39
CA GLY A 142 8.11 -4.12 -17.80
C GLY A 142 9.14 -5.24 -17.74
N LYS A 143 9.96 -5.43 -18.79
CA LYS A 143 11.02 -6.46 -18.82
C LYS A 143 12.13 -6.18 -17.81
N PHE A 144 12.56 -4.91 -17.72
CA PHE A 144 13.58 -4.50 -16.76
C PHE A 144 13.10 -4.65 -15.31
N LEU A 145 11.89 -4.18 -15.01
CA LEU A 145 11.29 -4.30 -13.67
C LEU A 145 11.10 -5.76 -13.27
N MET A 146 10.71 -6.65 -14.19
CA MET A 146 10.57 -8.07 -13.90
C MET A 146 11.91 -8.72 -13.57
N ILE A 147 12.97 -8.42 -14.32
CA ILE A 147 14.33 -8.92 -14.04
C ILE A 147 14.81 -8.37 -12.69
N GLY A 148 14.62 -7.08 -12.42
CA GLY A 148 14.98 -6.45 -11.15
C GLY A 148 14.24 -7.05 -9.96
N LEU A 149 12.94 -7.33 -10.09
CA LEU A 149 12.14 -7.98 -9.05
C LEU A 149 12.66 -9.39 -8.73
N ILE A 150 12.94 -10.20 -9.76
CA ILE A 150 13.51 -11.54 -9.58
C ILE A 150 14.86 -11.44 -8.86
N LEU A 151 15.73 -10.52 -9.28
CA LEU A 151 17.03 -10.30 -8.67
C LEU A 151 16.89 -9.89 -7.19
N ALA A 152 15.99 -8.96 -6.88
CA ALA A 152 15.74 -8.48 -5.52
C ALA A 152 15.22 -9.60 -4.60
N ILE A 153 14.33 -10.45 -5.10
CA ILE A 153 13.83 -11.62 -4.34
C ILE A 153 14.98 -12.61 -4.07
N VAL A 154 15.78 -12.95 -5.08
CA VAL A 154 16.92 -13.86 -4.92
C VAL A 154 17.97 -13.27 -3.96
N ALA A 155 18.28 -11.99 -4.08
CA ALA A 155 19.19 -11.29 -3.20
C ALA A 155 18.68 -11.25 -1.74
N GLY A 156 17.38 -10.98 -1.54
CA GLY A 156 16.75 -11.00 -0.23
C GLY A 156 16.78 -12.39 0.41
N LEU A 157 16.49 -13.45 -0.36
CA LEU A 157 16.60 -14.84 0.12
C LEU A 157 18.05 -15.21 0.43
N ALA A 158 19.01 -14.84 -0.41
CA ALA A 158 20.43 -15.06 -0.14
C ALA A 158 20.89 -14.32 1.12
N ASN A 159 20.43 -13.08 1.33
CA ASN A 159 20.76 -12.30 2.52
C ASN A 159 20.26 -12.97 3.81
N MET A 160 19.13 -13.70 3.76
CA MET A 160 18.62 -14.43 4.91
C MET A 160 19.57 -15.54 5.40
N PHE A 161 20.32 -16.18 4.49
CA PHE A 161 21.25 -17.26 4.83
C PHE A 161 22.70 -16.78 5.03
N PHE A 162 23.14 -15.79 4.27
CA PHE A 162 24.53 -15.30 4.30
C PHE A 162 24.72 -14.06 5.18
N GLN A 163 23.64 -13.38 5.61
CA GLN A 163 23.64 -12.19 6.47
C GLN A 163 24.70 -11.15 6.09
N ILE A 164 24.90 -10.93 4.79
CA ILE A 164 25.92 -10.00 4.30
C ILE A 164 25.34 -8.58 4.43
N PRO A 165 25.93 -7.68 5.23
CA PRO A 165 25.38 -6.34 5.47
C PRO A 165 25.18 -5.53 4.18
N ALA A 166 26.00 -5.76 3.16
CA ALA A 166 25.87 -5.11 1.85
C ALA A 166 24.58 -5.49 1.11
N LEU A 167 24.00 -6.67 1.34
CA LEU A 167 22.73 -7.10 0.75
C LEU A 167 21.50 -6.51 1.45
N SER A 168 21.68 -5.82 2.58
CA SER A 168 20.58 -5.09 3.27
C SER A 168 20.35 -3.67 2.74
N LEU A 169 21.27 -3.18 1.91
CA LEU A 169 21.24 -1.83 1.31
C LEU A 169 20.76 -1.81 -0.15
N ALA A 170 20.57 -2.99 -0.75
CA ALA A 170 20.15 -3.17 -2.15
C ALA A 170 18.63 -3.34 -2.27
#